data_AF-A0A6B2LKE5-F1
#
_entry.id   AF-A0A6B2LKE5-F1
#
_cell.length_a   1.000
_cell.length_b   1.000
_cell.length_c   1.000
_cell.angle_alpha   90.00
_cell.angle_beta   90.00
_cell.angle_gamma   90.00
#
_symmetry.space_group_name_H-M   'P 1'
#
loop_
_entity.id
_entity.type
_entity.pdbx_description
1 polymer ?
#
loop_
_entity_poly.entity_id
_entity_poly.type
_entity_poly.pdbx_seq_one_letter_code
_entity_poly.pdbx_strand_id
1 'polypeptide(L)'
;MFVMSRCPDANACEALYSGVISQVGTIVDLHVNYIASETSPGSFVCMHGKQECTGNMQQLCAYNYYGGFNYSWWDFIQCQDETQYNIPNNAETCAQTAGVSYPLINDCVTSSLGTNLFSQSLKFTQSLGIKVSCTMNIASQYYCTHDSGTWINCTSSDVPTITSHICDLYQGAQKPVACLNQ
;
A
#
# COMPACT_ATOMS: atom_id res chain seq x y z
N MET A 1 2.84 4.01 -2.93
CA MET A 1 3.75 2.86 -3.12
C MET A 1 3.17 1.87 -4.11
N PHE A 2 4.01 0.98 -4.64
CA PHE A 2 3.66 -0.05 -5.62
C PHE A 2 4.19 -1.40 -5.15
N VAL A 3 3.29 -2.35 -4.91
CA VAL A 3 3.61 -3.62 -4.25
C VAL A 3 2.83 -4.79 -4.86
N MET A 4 3.09 -6.00 -4.37
CA MET A 4 2.22 -7.16 -4.50
C MET A 4 2.00 -7.72 -3.10
N SER A 5 0.75 -8.03 -2.73
CA SER A 5 0.38 -8.31 -1.32
C SER A 5 1.04 -9.56 -0.73
N ARG A 6 1.68 -10.41 -1.55
CA ARG A 6 2.42 -11.59 -1.08
C ARG A 6 3.90 -11.57 -1.42
N CYS A 7 4.41 -10.39 -1.81
CA CYS A 7 5.83 -10.18 -2.05
C CYS A 7 6.54 -9.89 -0.72
N PRO A 8 7.59 -10.63 -0.34
CA PRO A 8 8.34 -10.36 0.88
C PRO A 8 8.94 -8.95 0.96
N ASP A 9 9.31 -8.37 -0.19
CA ASP A 9 9.87 -7.01 -0.26
C ASP A 9 8.80 -5.92 -0.04
N ALA A 10 7.49 -6.23 -0.13
CA ALA A 10 6.42 -5.30 0.21
C ALA A 10 6.52 -4.84 1.68
N ASN A 11 6.76 -5.80 2.58
CA ASN A 11 6.86 -5.58 4.02
C ASN A 11 7.94 -4.54 4.37
N ALA A 12 9.03 -4.45 3.60
CA ALA A 12 10.10 -3.49 3.84
C ALA A 12 9.62 -2.04 3.64
N CYS A 13 8.88 -1.79 2.56
CA CYS A 13 8.27 -0.48 2.32
C CYS A 13 7.12 -0.19 3.28
N GLU A 14 6.29 -1.18 3.56
CA GLU A 14 5.18 -1.06 4.50
C GLU A 14 5.68 -0.68 5.90
N ALA A 15 6.69 -1.37 6.41
CA ALA A 15 7.31 -1.02 7.69
C ALA A 15 7.91 0.40 7.67
N LEU A 16 8.56 0.79 6.57
CA LEU A 16 9.15 2.12 6.41
C LEU A 16 8.07 3.22 6.41
N TYR A 17 6.99 3.04 5.64
CA TYR A 17 5.87 3.97 5.62
C TYR A 17 5.10 3.99 6.94
N SER A 18 4.92 2.86 7.64
CA SER A 18 4.33 2.82 8.97
C SER A 18 5.11 3.69 9.96
N GLY A 19 6.45 3.62 9.92
CA GLY A 19 7.31 4.50 10.70
C GLY A 19 7.10 5.98 10.37
N VAL A 20 6.99 6.33 9.09
CA VAL A 20 6.74 7.71 8.63
C VAL A 20 5.35 8.20 9.04
N ILE A 21 4.32 7.40 8.82
CA ILE A 21 2.92 7.71 9.16
C ILE A 21 2.77 7.94 10.66
N SER A 22 3.50 7.20 11.49
CA SER A 22 3.48 7.42 12.95
C SER A 22 3.94 8.84 13.36
N GLN A 23 4.73 9.52 12.51
CA GLN A 23 5.29 10.84 12.77
C GLN A 23 4.51 11.96 12.07
N VAL A 24 4.09 11.73 10.82
CA VAL A 24 3.52 12.76 9.92
C VAL A 24 2.23 12.31 9.22
N GLY A 25 1.55 11.29 9.74
CA GLY A 25 0.36 10.71 9.11
C GLY A 25 -0.75 11.71 8.79
N THR A 26 -0.88 12.80 9.56
CA THR A 26 -1.90 13.85 9.34
C THR A 26 -1.67 14.70 8.08
N ILE A 27 -0.49 14.61 7.45
CA ILE A 27 -0.15 15.33 6.22
C ILE A 27 0.24 14.40 5.06
N VAL A 28 0.09 13.09 5.25
CA VAL A 28 0.40 12.06 4.24
C VAL A 28 -0.90 11.47 3.74
N ASP A 29 -1.11 11.50 2.43
CA ASP A 29 -2.14 10.69 1.77
C ASP A 29 -1.46 9.48 1.15
N LEU A 30 -1.45 8.35 1.88
CA LEU A 30 -0.80 7.13 1.44
C LEU A 30 -1.70 6.36 0.45
N HIS A 31 -1.17 6.09 -0.74
CA HIS A 31 -1.80 5.23 -1.73
C HIS A 31 -1.00 3.96 -1.95
N VAL A 32 -1.66 2.80 -1.96
CA VAL A 32 -1.08 1.50 -2.30
C VAL A 32 -1.61 1.07 -3.65
N ASN A 33 -0.69 0.83 -4.58
CA ASN A 33 -1.00 0.38 -5.93
C ASN A 33 -0.35 -0.98 -6.18
N TYR A 34 -0.93 -1.76 -7.09
CA TYR A 34 -0.56 -3.16 -7.25
C TYR A 34 0.09 -3.45 -8.58
N ILE A 35 0.99 -4.43 -8.57
CA ILE A 35 1.66 -4.97 -9.75
C ILE A 35 1.04 -6.34 -10.05
N ALA A 36 0.42 -6.46 -11.23
CA ALA A 36 -0.07 -7.70 -11.80
C ALA A 36 -0.36 -7.48 -13.30
N SER A 37 -0.81 -8.53 -13.98
CA SER A 37 -1.27 -8.46 -15.37
C SER A 37 -2.77 -8.72 -15.46
N GLU A 38 -3.49 -7.94 -16.28
CA GLU A 38 -4.86 -8.22 -16.68
C GLU A 38 -4.83 -8.75 -18.13
N THR A 39 -5.08 -10.04 -18.31
CA THR A 39 -4.95 -10.73 -19.62
C THR A 39 -6.19 -10.58 -20.50
N SER A 40 -7.34 -10.40 -19.86
CA SER A 40 -8.62 -10.00 -20.44
C SER A 40 -9.42 -9.28 -19.34
N PRO A 41 -10.48 -8.52 -19.66
CA PRO A 41 -11.24 -7.79 -18.66
C PRO A 41 -11.62 -8.67 -17.45
N GLY A 42 -11.18 -8.28 -16.25
CA GLY A 42 -11.39 -9.00 -14.99
C GLY A 42 -10.62 -10.30 -14.81
N SER A 43 -9.69 -10.63 -15.71
CA SER A 43 -8.87 -11.85 -15.67
C SER A 43 -7.43 -11.52 -15.30
N PHE A 44 -7.15 -11.59 -14.00
CA PHE A 44 -5.87 -11.18 -13.42
C PHE A 44 -4.88 -12.33 -13.24
N VAL A 45 -3.61 -12.03 -13.47
CA VAL A 45 -2.45 -12.92 -13.24
C VAL A 45 -1.46 -12.18 -12.34
N CYS A 46 -1.24 -12.73 -11.16
CA CYS A 46 -0.32 -12.19 -10.15
C CYS A 46 0.88 -13.12 -9.97
N MET A 47 2.02 -12.58 -9.55
CA MET A 47 3.30 -13.30 -9.48
C MET A 47 3.25 -14.46 -8.48
N HIS A 48 2.62 -14.25 -7.32
CA HIS A 48 2.49 -15.25 -6.26
C HIS A 48 1.15 -16.00 -6.32
N GLY A 49 0.57 -16.12 -7.53
CA GLY A 49 -0.64 -16.88 -7.82
C GLY A 49 -1.94 -16.16 -7.50
N LYS A 50 -3.07 -16.85 -7.72
CA LYS A 50 -4.43 -16.27 -7.61
C LYS A 50 -4.74 -15.68 -6.22
N GLN A 51 -4.18 -16.28 -5.18
CA GLN A 51 -4.35 -15.82 -3.80
C GLN A 51 -3.83 -14.38 -3.60
N GLU A 52 -2.70 -14.03 -4.24
CA GLU A 52 -2.20 -12.65 -4.25
C GLU A 52 -3.15 -11.70 -4.97
N CYS A 53 -3.74 -12.10 -6.11
CA CYS A 53 -4.73 -11.24 -6.78
C CYS A 53 -5.92 -10.94 -5.88
N THR A 54 -6.42 -11.93 -5.14
CA THR A 54 -7.49 -11.72 -4.16
C THR A 54 -7.03 -10.82 -3.02
N GLY A 55 -5.80 -10.98 -2.52
CA GLY A 55 -5.20 -10.11 -1.51
C GLY A 55 -5.10 -8.65 -1.96
N ASN A 56 -4.53 -8.41 -3.14
CA ASN A 56 -4.47 -7.08 -3.75
C ASN A 56 -5.86 -6.42 -3.82
N MET A 57 -6.88 -7.19 -4.23
CA MET A 57 -8.26 -6.69 -4.27
C MET A 57 -8.83 -6.40 -2.87
N GLN A 58 -8.55 -7.23 -1.86
CA GLN A 58 -8.98 -6.99 -0.48
C GLN A 58 -8.45 -5.66 0.04
N GLN A 59 -7.16 -5.41 -0.16
CA GLN A 59 -6.50 -4.20 0.31
C GLN A 59 -6.99 -2.94 -0.44
N LEU A 60 -7.24 -3.03 -1.76
CA LEU A 60 -7.90 -1.96 -2.53
C LEU A 60 -9.33 -1.69 -2.04
N CYS A 61 -10.11 -2.73 -1.76
CA CYS A 61 -11.46 -2.60 -1.24
C CYS A 61 -11.48 -2.00 0.17
N ALA A 62 -10.51 -2.37 1.02
CA ALA A 62 -10.33 -1.76 2.33
C ALA A 62 -10.06 -0.25 2.19
N TYR A 63 -9.13 0.16 1.32
CA TYR A 63 -8.88 1.58 1.04
C TYR A 63 -10.11 2.28 0.48
N ASN A 64 -10.87 1.66 -0.43
CA ASN A 64 -12.08 2.27 -1.00
C ASN A 64 -13.13 2.66 0.05
N TYR A 65 -13.34 1.83 1.09
CA TYR A 65 -14.34 2.10 2.13
C TYR A 65 -13.80 2.86 3.33
N TYR A 66 -12.53 2.65 3.67
CA TYR A 66 -11.94 3.12 4.92
C TYR A 66 -10.74 4.05 4.70
N GLY A 67 -10.45 4.42 3.46
CA GLY A 67 -9.39 5.36 3.09
C GLY A 67 -9.53 6.69 3.82
N GLY A 68 -8.38 7.29 4.13
CA GLY A 68 -8.27 8.55 4.84
C GLY A 68 -7.29 8.49 6.02
N PHE A 69 -7.30 9.56 6.81
CA PHE A 69 -6.29 9.84 7.83
C PHE A 69 -6.48 9.11 9.17
N ASN A 70 -7.50 8.25 9.30
CA ASN A 70 -7.63 7.35 10.46
C ASN A 70 -6.83 6.06 10.26
N TYR A 71 -6.34 5.79 9.05
CA TYR A 71 -5.48 4.66 8.69
C TYR A 71 -6.00 3.26 9.05
N SER A 72 -7.30 3.07 9.32
CA SER A 72 -7.83 1.74 9.64
C SER A 72 -7.72 0.75 8.48
N TRP A 73 -7.77 1.24 7.23
CA TRP A 73 -7.46 0.45 6.04
C TRP A 73 -5.98 0.01 5.99
N TRP A 74 -5.07 0.83 6.54
CA TRP A 74 -3.64 0.53 6.59
C TRP A 74 -3.34 -0.46 7.71
N ASP A 75 -3.98 -0.30 8.87
CA ASP A 75 -3.91 -1.28 9.96
C ASP A 75 -4.41 -2.66 9.50
N PHE A 76 -5.42 -2.71 8.64
CA PHE A 76 -5.87 -3.94 7.98
C PHE A 76 -4.74 -4.56 7.14
N ILE A 77 -4.06 -3.78 6.30
CA ILE A 77 -2.93 -4.24 5.47
C ILE A 77 -1.79 -4.75 6.37
N GLN A 78 -1.37 -3.95 7.35
CA GLN A 78 -0.28 -4.32 8.27
C GLN A 78 -0.58 -5.64 9.01
N CYS A 79 -1.81 -5.83 9.47
CA CYS A 79 -2.22 -7.11 10.07
C CYS A 79 -2.12 -8.27 9.06
N GLN A 80 -2.51 -8.06 7.80
CA GLN A 80 -2.38 -9.11 6.79
C GLN A 80 -0.92 -9.52 6.57
N ASP A 81 -0.01 -8.56 6.63
CA ASP A 81 1.43 -8.77 6.38
C ASP A 81 2.10 -9.56 7.52
N GLU A 82 1.57 -9.51 8.75
CA GLU A 82 2.04 -10.36 9.88
C GLU A 82 1.95 -11.85 9.56
N THR A 83 0.96 -12.23 8.77
CA THR A 83 0.78 -13.60 8.25
C THR A 83 0.63 -13.59 6.73
N GLN A 84 1.55 -12.90 6.05
CA GLN A 84 1.48 -12.64 4.59
C GLN A 84 1.24 -13.90 3.74
N TYR A 85 1.85 -15.03 4.13
CA TYR A 85 1.66 -16.32 3.46
C TYR A 85 0.23 -16.86 3.59
N ASN A 86 -0.61 -16.33 4.47
CA ASN A 86 -2.00 -16.72 4.65
C ASN A 86 -2.99 -15.80 3.90
N ILE A 87 -2.51 -14.71 3.27
CA ILE A 87 -3.35 -13.88 2.40
C ILE A 87 -3.88 -14.74 1.23
N PRO A 88 -5.20 -14.72 0.94
CA PRO A 88 -6.23 -13.78 1.42
C PRO A 88 -7.04 -14.25 2.65
N ASN A 89 -6.74 -15.41 3.21
CA ASN A 89 -7.57 -16.08 4.22
C ASN A 89 -7.50 -15.42 5.61
N ASN A 90 -6.52 -14.55 5.86
CA ASN A 90 -6.40 -13.79 7.11
C ASN A 90 -7.26 -12.51 7.15
N ALA A 91 -7.96 -12.17 6.07
CA ALA A 91 -8.68 -10.91 5.95
C ALA A 91 -9.80 -10.72 6.98
N GLU A 92 -10.56 -11.75 7.33
CA GLU A 92 -11.64 -11.60 8.32
C GLU A 92 -11.09 -11.24 9.70
N THR A 93 -10.04 -11.95 10.14
CA THR A 93 -9.36 -11.64 11.40
C THR A 93 -8.75 -10.24 11.36
N CYS A 94 -8.09 -9.85 10.27
CA CYS A 94 -7.48 -8.53 10.18
C CYS A 94 -8.49 -7.39 10.08
N ALA A 95 -9.65 -7.63 9.47
CA ALA A 95 -10.74 -6.68 9.48
C ALA A 95 -11.26 -6.44 10.91
N GLN A 96 -11.38 -7.50 11.72
CA GLN A 96 -11.74 -7.37 13.14
C GLN A 96 -10.68 -6.59 13.92
N THR A 97 -9.40 -6.90 13.75
CA THR A 97 -8.28 -6.20 14.41
C THR A 97 -8.27 -4.71 14.07
N ALA A 98 -8.47 -4.37 12.81
CA ALA A 98 -8.45 -2.99 12.33
C ALA A 98 -9.80 -2.23 12.54
N GLY A 99 -10.82 -2.90 13.08
CA GLY A 99 -12.14 -2.29 13.28
C GLY A 99 -12.89 -1.95 11.99
N VAL A 100 -12.64 -2.68 10.90
CA VAL A 100 -13.29 -2.51 9.59
C VAL A 100 -14.23 -3.68 9.27
N SER A 101 -15.19 -3.46 8.36
CA SER A 101 -16.21 -4.46 8.03
C SER A 101 -15.68 -5.46 6.99
N TYR A 102 -15.40 -6.68 7.44
CA TYR A 102 -15.07 -7.78 6.54
C TYR A 102 -16.16 -8.04 5.48
N PRO A 103 -17.46 -8.08 5.81
CA PRO A 103 -18.50 -8.25 4.80
C PRO A 103 -18.43 -7.21 3.67
N LEU A 104 -18.23 -5.92 3.98
CA LEU A 104 -18.10 -4.88 2.95
C LEU A 104 -16.88 -5.10 2.05
N ILE A 105 -15.74 -5.47 2.64
CA ILE A 105 -14.52 -5.77 1.89
C ILE A 105 -14.74 -6.98 0.98
N ASN A 106 -15.29 -8.08 1.52
CA ASN A 106 -15.53 -9.31 0.77
C ASN A 106 -16.56 -9.14 -0.37
N ASP A 107 -17.63 -8.39 -0.12
CA ASP A 107 -18.63 -8.05 -1.14
C ASP A 107 -17.99 -7.23 -2.26
N CYS A 108 -17.12 -6.26 -1.92
CA CYS A 108 -16.39 -5.50 -2.92
C CYS A 108 -15.47 -6.40 -3.77
N VAL A 109 -14.69 -7.29 -3.15
CA VAL A 109 -13.77 -8.22 -3.85
C VAL A 109 -14.50 -9.09 -4.86
N THR A 110 -15.72 -9.52 -4.57
CA THR A 110 -16.52 -10.38 -5.45
C THR A 110 -17.35 -9.63 -6.48
N SER A 111 -17.37 -8.29 -6.41
CA SER A 111 -18.17 -7.43 -7.28
C SER A 111 -17.38 -6.84 -8.46
N SER A 112 -18.11 -6.17 -9.35
CA SER A 112 -17.49 -5.33 -10.39
C SER A 112 -16.70 -4.15 -9.82
N LEU A 113 -17.02 -3.68 -8.60
CA LEU A 113 -16.25 -2.63 -7.94
C LEU A 113 -14.82 -3.08 -7.66
N GLY A 114 -14.62 -4.22 -6.99
CA GLY A 114 -13.28 -4.76 -6.71
C GLY A 114 -12.51 -5.04 -8.00
N THR A 115 -13.18 -5.59 -9.01
CA THR A 115 -12.59 -5.82 -10.34
C THR A 115 -12.11 -4.50 -10.96
N ASN A 116 -12.95 -3.47 -10.96
CA ASN A 116 -12.61 -2.16 -11.54
C ASN A 116 -11.50 -1.45 -10.77
N LEU A 117 -11.50 -1.53 -9.43
CA LEU A 117 -10.44 -0.98 -8.58
C LEU A 117 -9.10 -1.63 -8.93
N PHE A 118 -9.05 -2.95 -9.06
CA PHE A 118 -7.82 -3.65 -9.39
C PHE A 118 -7.35 -3.32 -10.81
N SER A 119 -8.22 -3.39 -11.82
CA SER A 119 -7.86 -2.98 -13.19
C SER A 119 -7.35 -1.53 -13.26
N GLN A 120 -7.92 -0.60 -12.49
CA GLN A 120 -7.44 0.79 -12.42
C GLN A 120 -6.06 0.88 -11.78
N SER A 121 -5.84 0.19 -10.65
CA SER A 121 -4.54 0.12 -9.99
C SER A 121 -3.46 -0.41 -10.94
N LEU A 122 -3.76 -1.48 -11.68
CA LEU A 122 -2.83 -2.07 -12.66
C LEU A 122 -2.50 -1.10 -13.80
N LYS A 123 -3.51 -0.44 -14.38
CA LYS A 123 -3.31 0.56 -15.43
C LYS A 123 -2.45 1.72 -14.96
N PHE A 124 -2.68 2.20 -13.73
CA PHE A 124 -1.87 3.27 -13.15
C PHE A 124 -0.41 2.83 -12.96
N THR A 125 -0.17 1.69 -12.32
CA THR A 125 1.18 1.11 -12.16
C THR A 125 1.90 0.93 -13.49
N GLN A 126 1.21 0.40 -14.50
CA GLN A 126 1.75 0.19 -15.85
C GLN A 126 2.05 1.49 -16.58
N SER A 127 1.22 2.52 -16.42
CA SER A 127 1.43 3.85 -17.03
C SER A 127 2.72 4.52 -16.55
N LEU A 128 3.19 4.17 -15.35
CA LEU A 128 4.44 4.64 -14.77
C LEU A 128 5.63 3.72 -15.10
N GLY A 129 5.41 2.60 -15.78
CA GLY A 129 6.45 1.63 -16.12
C GLY A 129 6.99 0.84 -14.92
N ILE A 130 6.29 0.83 -13.78
CA ILE A 130 6.74 0.21 -12.54
C ILE A 130 6.49 -1.31 -12.60
N LYS A 131 7.52 -2.10 -12.27
CA LYS A 131 7.50 -3.56 -12.37
C LYS A 131 8.01 -4.28 -11.12
N VAL A 132 8.60 -3.56 -10.18
CA VAL A 132 9.29 -4.14 -9.02
C VAL A 132 8.50 -3.82 -7.76
N SER A 133 8.11 -4.86 -7.03
CA SER A 133 7.63 -4.75 -5.67
C SER A 133 8.83 -4.89 -4.73
N CYS A 134 9.10 -3.96 -3.81
CA CYS A 134 8.37 -2.72 -3.60
C CYS A 134 9.02 -1.53 -4.33
N THR A 135 8.21 -0.66 -4.94
CA THR A 135 8.64 0.69 -5.38
C THR A 135 7.91 1.78 -4.62
N MET A 136 8.66 2.79 -4.15
CA MET A 136 8.17 3.95 -3.41
C MET A 136 8.19 5.19 -4.30
N ASN A 137 7.05 5.89 -4.32
CA ASN A 137 7.00 7.26 -4.82
C ASN A 137 6.57 8.20 -3.68
N ILE A 138 7.17 9.38 -3.63
CA ILE A 138 6.79 10.48 -2.73
C ILE A 138 6.47 11.69 -3.59
N ALA A 139 5.32 12.33 -3.34
CA ALA A 139 4.81 13.44 -4.17
C ALA A 139 4.84 13.13 -5.69
N SER A 140 4.41 11.92 -6.07
CA SER A 140 4.42 11.39 -7.45
C SER A 140 5.79 11.22 -8.11
N GLN A 141 6.89 11.44 -7.39
CA GLN A 141 8.25 11.20 -7.88
C GLN A 141 8.77 9.87 -7.35
N TYR A 142 9.54 9.15 -8.18
CA TYR A 142 10.27 7.96 -7.75
C TYR A 142 11.20 8.31 -6.59
N TYR A 143 11.17 7.52 -5.53
CA TYR A 143 12.00 7.73 -4.34
C TYR A 143 13.00 6.59 -4.12
N CYS A 144 12.53 5.35 -4.12
CA CYS A 144 13.33 4.20 -3.70
C CYS A 144 12.66 2.90 -4.13
N THR A 145 13.44 1.84 -4.35
CA THR A 145 12.93 0.49 -4.57
C THR A 145 13.60 -0.45 -3.58
N HIS A 146 12.85 -1.41 -3.05
CA HIS A 146 13.39 -2.54 -2.31
C HIS A 146 13.20 -3.79 -3.17
N ASP A 147 14.30 -4.45 -3.51
CA ASP A 147 14.29 -5.65 -4.34
C ASP A 147 15.31 -6.64 -3.79
N SER A 148 14.90 -7.89 -3.64
CA SER A 148 15.77 -8.99 -3.22
C SER A 148 16.47 -8.70 -1.90
N GLY A 149 15.73 -8.12 -0.93
CA GLY A 149 16.25 -7.81 0.40
C GLY A 149 17.13 -6.56 0.49
N THR A 150 17.22 -5.74 -0.56
CA THR A 150 18.11 -4.56 -0.59
C THR A 150 17.39 -3.31 -1.11
N TRP A 151 17.65 -2.17 -0.46
CA TRP A 151 17.25 -0.86 -0.95
C TRP A 151 18.15 -0.40 -2.11
N ILE A 152 17.55 -0.05 -3.25
CA ILE A 152 18.24 0.34 -4.49
C ILE A 152 17.75 1.68 -5.02
N ASN A 153 18.67 2.46 -5.57
CA ASN A 153 18.42 3.79 -6.15
C ASN A 153 17.66 4.73 -5.20
N CYS A 154 18.07 4.77 -3.93
CA CYS A 154 17.42 5.57 -2.90
C CYS A 154 18.34 6.74 -2.50
N THR A 155 17.77 7.91 -2.25
CA THR A 155 18.47 8.98 -1.53
C THR A 155 18.75 8.55 -0.09
N SER A 156 17.73 7.95 0.55
CA SER A 156 17.83 7.27 1.83
C SER A 156 16.69 6.26 1.98
N SER A 157 16.79 5.37 2.97
CA SER A 157 15.79 4.34 3.26
C SER A 157 15.50 4.25 4.76
N ASP A 158 15.57 5.38 5.46
CA ASP A 158 15.33 5.53 6.89
C ASP A 158 14.16 6.48 7.18
N VAL A 159 13.45 6.21 8.27
CA VAL A 159 12.26 6.97 8.66
C VAL A 159 12.58 8.47 8.87
N PRO A 160 13.59 8.88 9.65
CA PRO A 160 13.85 10.30 9.91
C PRO A 160 14.04 11.14 8.64
N THR A 161 14.85 10.66 7.70
CA THR A 161 15.13 11.40 6.47
C THR A 161 13.90 11.51 5.57
N ILE A 162 13.09 10.45 5.49
CA ILE A 162 11.83 10.48 4.72
C ILE A 162 10.81 11.42 5.37
N THR A 163 10.68 11.38 6.70
CA THR A 163 9.85 12.33 7.44
C THR A 163 10.27 13.77 7.14
N SER A 164 11.58 14.05 7.16
CA SER A 164 12.14 15.37 6.79
C SER A 164 11.73 15.80 5.40
N HIS A 165 11.93 14.92 4.43
CA HIS A 165 11.58 15.19 3.05
C HIS A 165 10.09 15.50 2.87
N ILE A 166 9.20 14.77 3.55
CA ILE A 166 7.75 15.04 3.54
C ILE A 166 7.43 16.40 4.19
N CYS A 167 8.07 16.73 5.31
CA CYS A 167 7.89 18.01 6.00
C CYS A 167 8.31 19.22 5.15
N ASP A 168 9.34 19.06 4.33
CA ASP A 168 9.83 20.06 3.37
C ASP A 168 8.87 20.25 2.19
N LEU A 169 8.30 19.16 1.70
CA LEU A 169 7.33 19.19 0.60
C LEU A 169 5.97 19.75 1.02
N TYR A 170 5.62 19.67 2.31
CA TYR A 170 4.31 20.07 2.80
C TYR A 170 4.16 21.60 2.92
N GLN A 171 3.21 22.14 2.15
CA GLN A 171 2.94 23.58 2.05
C GLN A 171 1.80 24.06 2.96
N GLY A 172 1.13 23.15 3.68
CA GLY A 172 0.03 23.51 4.57
C GLY A 172 0.50 24.22 5.84
N ALA A 173 -0.35 25.08 6.39
CA ALA A 173 -0.02 25.88 7.57
C ALA A 173 0.13 25.04 8.86
N GLN A 174 -0.66 23.97 9.00
CA GLN A 174 -0.66 23.10 10.17
C GLN A 174 0.32 21.95 9.96
N LYS A 175 1.54 22.10 10.49
CA LYS A 175 2.58 21.06 10.44
C LYS A 175 2.53 20.14 11.66
N PRO A 176 2.74 18.82 11.52
CA PRO A 176 2.94 17.91 12.63
C PRO A 176 4.14 18.33 13.50
N VAL A 177 4.14 17.95 14.78
CA VAL A 177 5.26 18.22 15.71
C VAL A 177 6.58 17.68 15.17
N ALA A 178 6.55 16.53 14.51
CA ALA A 178 7.72 15.93 13.88
C ALA A 178 8.37 16.82 12.80
N CYS A 179 7.65 17.81 12.23
CA CYS A 179 8.18 18.76 11.26
C CYS A 179 8.76 20.05 11.90
N LEU A 180 8.58 20.25 13.21
CA LEU A 180 9.02 21.46 13.91
C LEU A 180 10.38 21.30 14.57
N ASN A 181 10.83 20.06 14.76
CA ASN A 181 12.05 19.70 15.49
C ASN A 181 13.13 19.10 14.57
N GLN A 182 13.09 19.41 13.28
CA GLN A 182 14.05 18.92 12.29
C GLN A 182 15.09 19.97 11.94
#